data_AF-A0A6L2PR20-F1
#
_entry.id   AF-A0A6L2PR20-F1
#
_cell.length_a   1.000
_cell.length_b   1.000
_cell.length_c   1.000
_cell.angle_alpha   90.00
_cell.angle_beta   90.00
_cell.angle_gamma   90.00
#
_symmetry.space_group_name_H-M   'P 1'
#
loop_
_entity.id
_entity.type
_entity.pdbx_description
1 polymer ?
#
loop_
_entity_poly.entity_id
_entity_poly.type
_entity_poly.pdbx_seq_one_letter_code
_entity_poly.pdbx_strand_id
1 'polypeptide(L)' 'MEAVTQKNGLFACPRCGKVYQLYHSLQRHLRVECGHEPRHACPNCGRRFKHRFNLLAHLRNWACRKE' A
#
# COMPACT_ATOMS: atom_id res chain seq x y z
N MET A 1 14.00 8.58 -10.61
CA MET A 1 12.66 8.74 -11.23
C MET A 1 11.91 7.44 -10.97
N GLU A 2 11.02 7.41 -9.96
CA GLU A 2 10.34 6.15 -9.56
C GLU A 2 9.45 5.65 -10.69
N ALA A 3 9.65 4.39 -11.07
CA ALA A 3 9.01 3.74 -12.21
C ALA A 3 7.49 3.77 -12.07
N VAL A 4 6.84 4.58 -12.89
CA VAL A 4 5.38 4.62 -13.02
C VAL A 4 5.00 3.72 -14.19
N THR A 5 4.34 2.61 -13.89
CA THR A 5 3.90 1.66 -14.93
C THR A 5 2.65 2.22 -15.59
N GLN A 6 2.76 2.67 -16.84
CA GLN A 6 1.63 3.08 -17.65
C GLN A 6 1.04 1.83 -18.33
N LYS A 7 -0.21 1.47 -17.98
CA LYS A 7 -0.97 0.42 -18.66
C LYS A 7 -2.27 1.03 -19.19
N ASN A 8 -2.42 1.03 -20.52
CA ASN A 8 -3.62 1.49 -21.21
C ASN A 8 -4.02 2.97 -20.96
N GLY A 9 -3.03 3.87 -20.89
CA GLY A 9 -3.26 5.30 -20.59
C GLY A 9 -3.46 5.61 -19.11
N LEU A 10 -3.48 4.59 -18.24
CA LEU A 10 -3.60 4.73 -16.79
C LEU A 10 -2.25 4.58 -16.12
N PHE A 11 -2.06 5.32 -15.04
CA PHE A 11 -0.87 5.27 -14.20
C PHE A 11 -1.12 4.34 -13.01
N ALA A 12 -0.43 3.21 -12.96
CA ALA A 12 -0.54 2.24 -11.88
C ALA A 12 0.48 2.52 -10.77
N CYS A 13 0.05 2.38 -9.52
CA CYS A 13 0.94 2.41 -8.37
C CYS A 13 1.69 1.08 -8.26
N PRO A 14 3.04 1.06 -8.33
CA PRO A 14 3.82 -0.17 -8.27
C PRO A 14 3.75 -0.86 -6.89
N ARG A 15 3.36 -0.14 -5.83
CA ARG A 15 3.31 -0.69 -4.46
C ARG A 15 1.97 -1.32 -4.08
N CYS A 16 0.87 -0.86 -4.68
CA CYS A 16 -0.47 -1.33 -4.31
C CYS A 16 -1.37 -1.70 -5.49
N GLY A 17 -0.92 -1.49 -6.74
CA GLY A 17 -1.67 -1.81 -7.95
C GLY A 17 -2.84 -0.87 -8.27
N LYS A 18 -3.12 0.15 -7.44
CA LYS A 18 -4.18 1.15 -7.76
C LYS A 18 -3.83 1.90 -9.03
N VAL A 19 -4.82 2.05 -9.91
CA VAL A 19 -4.71 2.79 -11.17
C VAL A 19 -5.33 4.19 -11.05
N TYR A 20 -4.69 5.14 -11.71
CA TYR A 20 -5.11 6.53 -11.76
C TYR A 20 -5.15 7.00 -13.21
N GLN A 21 -6.18 7.75 -13.57
CA GLN A 21 -6.29 8.37 -14.90
C GLN A 21 -5.22 9.45 -15.12
N LEU A 22 -4.76 10.10 -14.04
CA LEU A 22 -3.87 11.26 -14.10
C LEU A 22 -2.59 11.01 -13.31
N TYR A 23 -1.45 11.40 -13.90
CA TYR A 23 -0.13 11.25 -13.28
C TYR A 23 -0.01 11.98 -11.94
N HIS A 24 -0.52 13.21 -11.83
CA HIS A 24 -0.46 13.98 -10.58
C HIS A 24 -1.25 13.29 -9.45
N SER A 25 -2.34 12.59 -9.79
CA SER A 25 -3.13 11.84 -8.82
C SER A 25 -2.35 10.64 -8.29
N LEU A 26 -1.66 9.92 -9.17
CA LEU A 26 -0.72 8.89 -8.76
C LEU A 26 0.41 9.47 -7.92
N GLN A 27 1.04 10.58 -8.31
CA GLN A 27 2.12 11.18 -7.53
C GLN A 27 1.69 11.59 -6.13
N ARG A 28 0.50 12.20 -5.98
CA ARG A 28 -0.06 12.51 -4.66
C ARG A 28 -0.26 11.24 -3.85
N HIS A 29 -0.85 10.21 -4.44
CA HIS A 29 -0.99 8.90 -3.81
C HIS A 29 0.36 8.32 -3.38
N LEU A 30 1.36 8.34 -4.26
CA LEU A 30 2.71 7.90 -3.93
C LEU A 30 3.32 8.74 -2.82
N ARG A 31 3.01 10.03 -2.67
CA ARG A 31 3.59 10.83 -1.59
C ARG A 31 2.94 10.58 -0.23
N VAL A 32 1.60 10.51 -0.21
CA VAL A 32 0.83 10.48 1.05
C VAL A 32 0.46 9.07 1.51
N GLU A 33 0.20 8.17 0.56
CA GLU A 33 -0.27 6.82 0.86
C GLU A 33 0.86 5.81 0.73
N CYS A 34 1.49 5.74 -0.44
CA CYS A 34 2.42 4.67 -0.77
C CYS A 34 3.86 5.01 -0.40
N GLY A 35 4.21 6.29 -0.28
CA GLY A 35 5.52 6.82 0.09
C GLY A 35 5.72 6.92 1.59
N HIS A 36 4.63 6.86 2.36
CA HIS A 36 4.73 6.43 3.74
C HIS A 36 4.93 4.93 3.78
N GLU A 37 6.14 4.52 4.16
CA GLU A 37 6.39 3.12 4.48
C GLU A 37 5.38 2.67 5.54
N PRO A 38 4.77 1.49 5.38
CA PRO A 38 3.87 0.95 6.38
C PRO A 38 4.64 0.79 7.70
N ARG A 39 4.34 1.68 8.65
CA ARG A 39 5.04 1.78 9.94
C ARG A 39 4.64 0.70 10.93
N HIS A 40 3.50 0.05 10.70
CA HIS A 40 2.95 -0.93 11.65
C HIS A 40 3.15 -2.34 11.12
N ALA A 41 4.15 -3.05 11.63
CA ALA A 41 4.37 -4.45 11.30
C ALA A 41 3.56 -5.36 12.24
N CYS A 42 3.00 -6.43 11.70
CA CYS A 42 2.47 -7.51 12.52
C CYS A 42 3.64 -8.32 13.10
N PRO A 43 3.69 -8.53 14.43
CA PRO A 43 4.79 -9.27 15.06
C PRO A 43 4.79 -10.76 14.71
N ASN A 44 3.66 -11.31 14.24
CA ASN A 44 3.52 -12.74 13.97
C ASN A 44 3.86 -13.14 12.54
N CYS A 45 3.51 -12.30 11.54
CA CYS A 45 3.72 -12.63 10.12
C CYS A 45 4.56 -11.59 9.36
N GLY A 46 5.04 -10.54 10.03
CA GLY A 46 5.85 -9.48 9.40
C GLY A 46 5.07 -8.58 8.42
N ARG A 47 3.78 -8.83 8.16
CA ARG A 47 2.96 -8.03 7.25
C ARG A 47 2.88 -6.58 7.76
N ARG A 48 3.16 -5.63 6.88
CA ARG A 48 3.22 -4.20 7.22
C ARG A 48 1.93 -3.50 6.81
N PHE A 49 1.41 -2.66 7.70
CA PHE A 49 0.19 -1.88 7.55
C PHE A 49 0.51 -0.39 7.65
N LYS A 50 -0.20 0.42 6.84
CA LYS A 50 -0.06 1.88 6.83
C LYS A 50 -0.67 2.54 8.06
N HIS A 51 -1.77 1.97 8.56
CA HIS A 51 -2.50 2.51 9.70
C HIS A 51 -2.63 1.47 10.81
N ARG A 52 -2.59 1.94 12.07
CA ARG A 52 -2.75 1.12 13.27
C ARG A 52 -4.08 0.37 13.29
N PHE A 53 -5.18 0.98 12.84
CA PHE A 53 -6.49 0.32 12.83
C PHE A 53 -6.52 -0.89 11.88
N ASN A 54 -5.82 -0.83 10.75
CA ASN A 54 -5.70 -1.97 9.84
C ASN A 54 -4.90 -3.12 10.46
N LEU A 55 -3.81 -2.82 11.17
CA LEU A 55 -3.07 -3.83 11.94
C LEU A 55 -3.98 -4.46 13.02
N LEU A 56 -4.71 -3.64 13.78
CA LEU A 56 -5.61 -4.13 14.81
C LEU A 56 -6.74 -5.00 14.25
N ALA A 57 -7.31 -4.63 13.11
CA ALA A 57 -8.32 -5.44 12.42
C ALA A 57 -7.74 -6.76 11.89
N HIS A 58 -6.51 -6.74 11.38
CA HIS A 58 -5.80 -7.94 10.95
C HIS A 58 -5.55 -8.92 12.12
N LEU A 59 -5.14 -8.39 13.28
CA LEU A 59 -4.95 -9.20 14.49
C LEU A 59 -6.29 -9.72 15.04
N ARG A 60 -7.34 -8.90 15.03
CA ARG A 60 -8.68 -9.27 15.55
C ARG A 60 -9.40 -10.31 14.73
N ASN A 61 -9.22 -10.33 13.40
CA ASN A 61 -9.89 -11.30 12.53
C ASN A 61 -9.08 -12.60 12.37
N TRP A 62 -8.00 -12.80 13.13
CA TRP A 62 -7.13 -13.98 13.02
C TRP A 62 -6.63 -14.18 11.57
N ALA A 63 -6.64 -13.10 10.77
CA ALA A 63 -6.16 -13.06 9.40
C ALA A 63 -4.63 -13.15 9.34
N CYS A 64 -3.98 -13.09 10.50
CA CYS A 64 -2.59 -13.41 10.71
C CYS A 64 -2.41 -14.94 10.76
N ARG A 65 -2.43 -15.58 9.60
CA ARG A 65 -1.95 -16.96 9.49
C ARG A 65 -0.43 -16.93 9.50
N LYS A 66 0.17 -17.56 10.51
CA LYS A 66 1.55 -18.05 10.43
C LYS A 66 1.51 -19.31 9.58
N GLU A 67 2.24 -19.30 8.49
CA GLU A 67 2.78 -20.52 7.89
C GLU A 67 3.88 -21.09 8.80
#